data_AF-A0A818NXU3-F1
#
_entry.id   AF-A0A818NXU3-F1
#
_cell.length_a   1.000
_cell.length_b   1.000
_cell.length_c   1.000
_cell.angle_alpha   90.00
_cell.angle_beta   90.00
_cell.angle_gamma   90.00
#
_symmetry.space_group_name_H-M   'P 1'
#
loop_
_entity.id
_entity.type
_entity.pdbx_description
1 polymer ?
#
loop_
_entity_poly.entity_id
_entity_poly.type
_entity_poly.pdbx_seq_one_letter_code
_entity_poly.pdbx_strand_id
1 'polypeptide(L)'
;MYVPMSPPPVITANNNTSTSLNVGENPSSHTIFDRYSAAAKRYKYLRRLLKFRQMDFEFAIWQVIHLFIAPQKVFRAFQYRKQTKNQWARDDPAFLVLLMIFLVVSSIIIGLVLGMGFFGIIKLVLWVVLVDCVLVGLLISTIYWYIANRYLIANPKSNIDVEWAYCFDVHLNAVLPLLTILHVGQLPFLNSFAVTTSFLYCFIGNTVWAIAVGYYIYILFLGFSALPFLRNVHVLLYPLTGLFLTYILSIMVRWNFTQMIVTFYEYRVGHKRIP
;
A
#
# COMPACT_ATOMS: atom_id res chain seq x y z
N MET A 1 -8.59 43.64 28.76
CA MET A 1 -7.75 44.63 28.05
C MET A 1 -7.33 44.01 26.72
N TYR A 2 -8.00 44.41 25.63
CA TYR A 2 -7.66 44.01 24.26
C TYR A 2 -6.81 45.12 23.66
N VAL A 3 -5.61 44.80 23.17
CA VAL A 3 -4.76 45.73 22.42
C VAL A 3 -5.02 45.51 20.92
N PRO A 4 -5.46 46.53 20.16
CA PRO A 4 -5.63 46.39 18.71
C PRO A 4 -4.28 46.41 17.99
N MET A 5 -4.08 45.47 17.06
CA MET A 5 -2.91 45.41 16.17
C MET A 5 -3.04 46.43 15.04
N SER A 6 -1.96 47.18 14.79
CA SER A 6 -1.84 48.14 13.68
C SER A 6 -1.85 47.45 12.31
N PRO A 7 -2.44 48.07 11.27
CA PRO A 7 -2.44 47.52 9.91
C PRO A 7 -1.06 47.64 9.23
N PRO A 8 -0.73 46.75 8.27
CA PRO A 8 0.52 46.79 7.52
C PRO A 8 0.54 47.93 6.47
N PRO A 9 1.73 48.38 6.03
CA PRO A 9 1.86 49.55 5.16
C PRO A 9 1.44 49.24 3.71
N VAL A 10 0.76 50.21 3.09
CA VAL A 10 0.37 50.20 1.67
C VAL A 10 1.59 50.59 0.82
N ILE A 11 2.01 49.72 -0.09
CA ILE A 11 3.04 50.03 -1.08
C ILE A 11 2.35 50.59 -2.33
N THR A 12 2.56 51.88 -2.59
CA THR A 12 2.07 52.59 -3.79
C THR A 12 2.96 52.23 -4.98
N ALA A 13 2.37 51.69 -6.05
CA ALA A 13 3.07 51.43 -7.30
C ALA A 13 3.14 52.72 -8.13
N ASN A 14 4.35 53.28 -8.31
CA ASN A 14 4.61 54.35 -9.27
C ASN A 14 5.09 53.74 -10.60
N ASN A 15 4.33 53.97 -11.66
CA ASN A 15 4.77 53.79 -13.04
C ASN A 15 5.69 54.95 -13.43
N ASN A 16 6.84 54.66 -14.02
CA ASN A 16 7.27 55.21 -15.32
C ASN A 16 8.74 54.86 -15.64
N THR A 17 8.97 54.79 -16.95
CA THR A 17 10.21 54.92 -17.73
C THR A 17 11.02 53.68 -18.09
N SER A 18 10.95 53.39 -19.39
CA SER A 18 11.74 52.50 -20.22
C SER A 18 13.20 52.93 -20.34
N THR A 19 14.11 52.00 -20.09
CA THR A 19 15.48 52.02 -20.65
C THR A 19 15.90 50.59 -20.97
N SER A 20 16.08 50.35 -22.26
CA SER A 20 16.61 49.12 -22.85
C SER A 20 18.12 49.02 -22.62
N LEU A 21 18.57 48.00 -21.89
CA LEU A 21 19.93 47.46 -22.01
C LEU A 21 19.85 45.93 -21.94
N ASN A 22 20.12 45.31 -23.08
CA ASN A 22 20.33 43.87 -23.22
C ASN A 22 21.72 43.47 -22.70
N VAL A 23 21.83 42.20 -22.33
CA VAL A 23 23.01 41.32 -22.23
C VAL A 23 23.30 40.84 -20.80
N GLY A 24 22.99 39.55 -20.58
CA GLY A 24 23.52 38.76 -19.48
C GLY A 24 22.51 37.88 -18.75
N GLU A 25 21.57 37.20 -19.43
CA GLU A 25 20.81 36.12 -18.78
C GLU A 25 21.76 34.98 -18.42
N ASN A 26 21.90 34.73 -17.12
CA ASN A 26 22.62 33.60 -16.56
C ASN A 26 21.55 32.59 -16.08
N PRO A 27 21.17 31.55 -16.86
CA PRO A 27 20.10 30.65 -16.46
C PRO A 27 20.69 29.47 -15.69
N SER A 28 21.06 29.67 -14.41
CA SER A 28 21.82 28.61 -13.71
C SER A 28 21.60 28.50 -12.20
N SER A 29 20.40 28.78 -11.68
CA SER A 29 20.12 28.52 -10.26
C SER A 29 18.73 27.96 -9.94
N HIS A 30 17.71 28.17 -10.77
CA HIS A 30 16.36 27.62 -10.54
C HIS A 30 16.07 26.28 -11.24
N THR A 31 16.91 25.83 -12.17
CA THR A 31 16.65 24.63 -12.99
C THR A 31 17.25 23.33 -12.44
N ILE A 32 18.10 23.40 -11.41
CA ILE A 32 18.86 22.22 -10.93
C ILE A 32 18.05 21.38 -9.92
N PHE A 33 17.10 21.98 -9.20
CA PHE A 33 16.30 21.26 -8.19
C PHE A 33 15.13 20.46 -8.76
N ASP A 34 14.66 20.77 -9.98
CA ASP A 34 13.44 20.18 -10.54
C ASP A 34 13.64 18.91 -11.38
N ARG A 35 14.87 18.41 -11.51
CA ARG A 35 15.19 17.29 -12.42
C ARG A 35 15.96 16.15 -11.79
N TYR A 36 15.59 15.73 -10.58
CA TYR A 36 15.91 14.35 -10.20
C TYR A 36 15.11 13.40 -11.11
N SER A 37 15.80 12.85 -12.11
CA SER A 37 15.31 11.72 -12.93
C SER A 37 14.67 10.66 -12.02
N ALA A 38 13.64 9.96 -12.49
CA ALA A 38 13.01 8.87 -11.73
C ALA A 38 14.04 7.87 -11.18
N ALA A 39 15.16 7.68 -11.90
CA ALA A 39 16.31 6.91 -11.45
C ALA A 39 17.00 7.48 -10.20
N ALA A 40 17.14 8.81 -10.09
CA ALA A 40 17.73 9.48 -8.94
C ALA A 40 16.80 9.45 -7.72
N LYS A 41 15.47 9.57 -7.93
CA LYS A 41 14.47 9.37 -6.86
C LYS A 41 14.51 7.92 -6.35
N ARG A 42 14.55 6.93 -7.25
CA ARG A 42 14.70 5.50 -6.91
C ARG A 42 16.01 5.22 -6.16
N TYR A 43 17.14 5.74 -6.65
CA TYR A 43 18.44 5.57 -5.99
C TYR A 43 18.45 6.17 -4.58
N LYS A 44 17.84 7.34 -4.38
CA LYS A 44 17.69 7.96 -3.05
C LYS A 44 16.85 7.09 -2.11
N TYR A 45 15.74 6.52 -2.60
CA TYR A 45 14.89 5.62 -1.82
C TYR A 45 15.62 4.32 -1.44
N LEU A 46 16.30 3.66 -2.41
CA LEU A 46 17.11 2.46 -2.18
C LEU A 46 18.27 2.72 -1.21
N ARG A 47 18.94 3.88 -1.31
CA ARG A 47 20.00 4.28 -0.38
C ARG A 47 19.46 4.48 1.05
N ARG A 48 18.21 4.96 1.20
CA ARG A 48 17.56 5.15 2.50
C ARG A 48 17.10 3.83 3.12
N LEU A 49 16.73 2.83 2.32
CA LEU A 49 16.43 1.47 2.81
C LEU A 49 17.59 0.85 3.59
N LEU A 50 18.84 1.19 3.22
CA LEU A 50 20.04 0.69 3.88
C LEU A 50 20.49 1.54 5.09
N LYS A 51 19.81 2.65 5.40
CA LYS A 51 20.14 3.56 6.51
C LYS A 51 19.10 3.51 7.63
N PHE A 52 19.13 2.44 8.41
CA PHE A 52 18.20 2.19 9.52
C PHE A 52 18.04 3.35 10.52
N ARG A 53 19.14 4.07 10.84
CA ARG A 53 19.11 5.16 11.84
C ARG A 53 18.35 6.42 11.40
N GLN A 54 18.02 6.55 10.12
CA GLN A 54 17.32 7.71 9.56
C GLN A 54 15.84 7.43 9.25
N MET A 55 15.33 6.26 9.66
CA MET A 55 13.97 5.81 9.38
C MET A 55 13.02 6.20 10.51
N ASP A 56 11.85 6.74 10.16
CA ASP A 56 10.82 7.16 11.10
C ASP A 56 9.94 5.96 11.52
N PHE A 57 10.47 5.17 12.46
CA PHE A 57 9.76 3.98 12.97
C PHE A 57 8.54 4.31 13.82
N GLU A 58 8.54 5.44 14.52
CA GLU A 58 7.40 5.86 15.34
C GLU A 58 6.17 6.10 14.47
N PHE A 59 6.34 6.88 13.39
CA PHE A 59 5.27 7.10 12.43
C PHE A 59 4.84 5.80 11.74
N ALA A 60 5.80 4.93 11.38
CA ALA A 60 5.49 3.64 10.76
C ALA A 60 4.66 2.73 11.67
N ILE A 61 5.02 2.59 12.94
CA ILE A 61 4.29 1.79 13.93
C ILE A 61 2.92 2.39 14.19
N TRP A 62 2.85 3.71 14.37
CA TRP A 62 1.58 4.44 14.48
C TRP A 62 0.67 4.10 13.30
N GLN A 63 1.23 4.08 12.09
CA GLN A 63 0.48 3.75 10.89
C GLN A 63 -0.02 2.32 10.91
N VAL A 64 0.83 1.35 11.25
CA VAL A 64 0.43 -0.07 11.36
C VAL A 64 -0.75 -0.24 12.30
N ILE A 65 -0.67 0.32 13.52
CA ILE A 65 -1.73 0.21 14.52
C ILE A 65 -3.04 0.84 14.02
N HIS A 66 -2.95 2.05 13.48
CA HIS A 66 -4.13 2.79 13.02
C HIS A 66 -4.78 2.16 11.79
N LEU A 67 -4.04 1.36 11.02
CA LEU A 67 -4.59 0.65 9.88
C LEU A 67 -5.60 -0.43 10.29
N PHE A 68 -5.54 -0.91 11.54
CA PHE A 68 -6.55 -1.82 12.10
C PHE A 68 -7.66 -1.08 12.84
N ILE A 69 -7.31 -0.10 13.66
CA ILE A 69 -8.26 0.56 14.57
C ILE A 69 -9.07 1.64 13.84
N ALA A 70 -8.40 2.48 13.05
CA ALA A 70 -9.00 3.68 12.46
C ALA A 70 -8.26 4.08 11.17
N PRO A 71 -8.40 3.31 10.08
CA PRO A 71 -7.61 3.51 8.86
C PRO A 71 -7.83 4.89 8.22
N GLN A 72 -8.98 5.52 8.47
CA GLN A 72 -9.27 6.89 8.03
C GLN A 72 -8.23 7.91 8.55
N LYS A 73 -7.68 7.70 9.75
CA LYS A 73 -6.65 8.59 10.33
C LYS A 73 -5.35 8.53 9.53
N VAL A 74 -4.97 7.34 9.03
CA VAL A 74 -3.77 7.17 8.20
C VAL A 74 -3.87 7.99 6.92
N PHE A 75 -5.03 7.96 6.27
CA PHE A 75 -5.24 8.69 5.01
C PHE A 75 -5.40 10.20 5.19
N ARG A 76 -5.90 10.67 6.35
CA ARG A 76 -5.81 12.09 6.71
C ARG A 76 -4.36 12.57 6.86
N ALA A 77 -3.47 11.74 7.41
CA ALA A 77 -2.05 12.07 7.48
C ALA A 77 -1.43 12.24 6.08
N PHE A 78 -1.92 11.51 5.08
CA PHE A 78 -1.45 11.66 3.70
C PHE A 78 -1.85 13.01 3.10
N GLN A 79 -3.06 13.49 3.40
CA GLN A 79 -3.51 14.84 3.02
C GLN A 79 -2.66 15.93 3.69
N TYR A 80 -2.30 15.76 4.96
CA TYR A 80 -1.39 16.67 5.66
C TYR A 80 0.01 16.72 5.03
N ARG A 81 0.55 15.58 4.61
CA ARG A 81 1.83 15.54 3.87
C ARG A 81 1.75 16.26 2.54
N LYS A 82 0.61 16.17 1.84
CA LYS A 82 0.42 16.93 0.60
C LYS A 82 0.51 18.43 0.84
N GLN A 83 -0.05 18.95 1.93
CA GLN A 83 0.01 20.38 2.26
C GLN A 83 1.43 20.85 2.64
N THR A 84 2.21 20.00 3.31
CA THR A 84 3.54 20.38 3.83
C THR A 84 4.70 20.07 2.89
N LYS A 85 4.61 19.03 2.07
CA LYS A 85 5.69 18.53 1.19
C LYS A 85 5.30 18.43 -0.29
N ASN A 86 4.06 18.82 -0.62
CA ASN A 86 3.51 18.78 -1.98
C ASN A 86 3.59 17.41 -2.70
N GLN A 87 3.62 16.31 -1.95
CA GLN A 87 3.69 14.94 -2.49
C GLN A 87 2.75 14.00 -1.73
N TRP A 88 2.23 12.99 -2.42
CA TRP A 88 1.33 12.01 -1.82
C TRP A 88 2.06 10.75 -1.35
N ALA A 89 3.00 10.27 -2.17
CA ALA A 89 3.83 9.12 -1.86
C ALA A 89 4.73 9.36 -0.63
N ARG A 90 5.09 8.26 0.03
CA ARG A 90 5.97 8.25 1.18
C ARG A 90 7.44 8.33 0.73
N ASP A 91 8.21 9.12 1.47
CA ASP A 91 9.65 9.33 1.26
C ASP A 91 10.55 8.49 2.19
N ASP A 92 9.96 7.97 3.27
CA ASP A 92 10.62 7.15 4.28
C ASP A 92 10.33 5.65 4.06
N PRO A 93 11.35 4.78 4.15
CA PRO A 93 11.15 3.36 3.90
C PRO A 93 10.69 2.57 5.15
N ALA A 94 10.42 3.23 6.28
CA ALA A 94 10.23 2.59 7.59
C ALA A 94 9.07 1.58 7.60
N PHE A 95 7.93 1.96 7.03
CA PHE A 95 6.76 1.08 6.91
C PHE A 95 7.03 -0.15 6.04
N LEU A 96 7.74 0.02 4.92
CA LEU A 96 8.09 -1.10 4.05
C LEU A 96 9.01 -2.08 4.80
N VAL A 97 10.00 -1.58 5.54
CA VAL A 97 10.88 -2.44 6.34
C VAL A 97 10.09 -3.21 7.40
N LEU A 98 9.16 -2.56 8.09
CA LEU A 98 8.31 -3.23 9.08
C LEU A 98 7.42 -4.31 8.45
N LEU A 99 6.83 -4.03 7.29
CA LEU A 99 6.06 -5.01 6.50
C LEU A 99 6.93 -6.20 6.06
N MET A 100 8.17 -5.95 5.64
CA MET A 100 9.10 -7.01 5.21
C MET A 100 9.51 -7.91 6.38
N ILE A 101 9.80 -7.33 7.55
CA ILE A 101 10.08 -8.09 8.77
C ILE A 101 8.86 -8.96 9.13
N PHE A 102 7.67 -8.37 9.11
CA PHE A 102 6.42 -9.09 9.37
C PHE A 102 6.21 -10.27 8.41
N LEU A 103 6.46 -10.07 7.11
CA LEU A 103 6.35 -11.12 6.10
C LEU A 103 7.35 -12.26 6.30
N VAL A 104 8.60 -11.95 6.60
CA VAL A 104 9.64 -12.96 6.85
C VAL A 104 9.29 -13.78 8.09
N VAL A 105 9.00 -13.12 9.21
CA VAL A 105 8.69 -13.80 10.48
C VAL A 105 7.45 -14.66 10.34
N SER A 106 6.36 -14.12 9.78
CA SER A 106 5.12 -14.87 9.61
C SER A 106 5.25 -16.07 8.66
N SER A 107 6.01 -15.92 7.56
CA SER A 107 6.27 -17.02 6.63
C SER A 107 7.09 -18.15 7.28
N ILE A 108 8.06 -17.81 8.13
CA ILE A 108 8.81 -18.80 8.91
C ILE A 108 7.87 -19.57 9.84
N ILE A 109 7.01 -18.87 10.58
CA ILE A 109 6.06 -19.52 11.51
C ILE A 109 5.09 -20.42 10.74
N ILE A 110 4.52 -19.97 9.61
CA ILE A 110 3.65 -20.79 8.76
C ILE A 110 4.40 -22.04 8.28
N GLY A 111 5.64 -21.89 7.81
CA GLY A 111 6.46 -23.01 7.37
C GLY A 111 6.70 -24.04 8.49
N LEU A 112 6.96 -23.58 9.72
CA LEU A 112 7.11 -24.44 10.89
C LEU A 112 5.79 -25.16 11.26
N VAL A 113 4.67 -24.43 11.27
CA VAL A 113 3.33 -24.99 11.58
C VAL A 113 2.91 -26.05 10.56
N LEU A 114 3.29 -25.86 9.29
CA LEU A 114 3.04 -26.83 8.21
C LEU A 114 4.06 -27.99 8.18
N GLY A 115 5.04 -28.01 9.08
CA GLY A 115 6.04 -29.08 9.14
C GLY A 115 7.07 -29.06 8.01
N MET A 116 7.27 -27.91 7.37
CA MET A 116 8.16 -27.78 6.22
C MET A 116 9.64 -27.86 6.65
N GLY A 117 10.45 -28.56 5.85
CA GLY A 117 11.90 -28.60 6.07
C GLY A 117 12.58 -27.24 5.82
N PHE A 118 13.81 -27.08 6.31
CA PHE A 118 14.58 -25.81 6.24
C PHE A 118 14.61 -25.16 4.85
N PHE A 119 14.98 -25.91 3.80
CA PHE A 119 14.98 -25.41 2.43
C PHE A 119 13.58 -25.03 1.95
N GLY A 120 12.56 -25.70 2.47
CA GLY A 120 11.19 -25.39 2.13
C GLY A 120 10.72 -24.06 2.71
N ILE A 121 11.09 -23.79 3.97
CA ILE A 121 10.85 -22.50 4.62
C ILE A 121 11.56 -21.38 3.87
N ILE A 122 12.82 -21.58 3.44
CA ILE A 122 13.55 -20.57 2.64
C ILE A 122 12.81 -20.28 1.32
N LYS A 123 12.39 -21.31 0.59
CA LYS A 123 11.62 -21.13 -0.66
C LYS A 123 10.31 -20.38 -0.41
N LEU A 124 9.59 -20.72 0.67
CA LEU A 124 8.35 -20.05 1.05
C LEU A 124 8.59 -18.57 1.34
N VAL A 125 9.59 -18.24 2.16
CA VAL A 125 9.94 -16.85 2.51
C VAL A 125 10.30 -16.06 1.25
N LEU A 126 11.15 -16.61 0.37
CA LEU A 126 11.52 -15.94 -0.88
C LEU A 126 10.32 -15.73 -1.81
N TRP A 127 9.42 -16.71 -1.89
CA TRP A 127 8.22 -16.62 -2.70
C TRP A 127 7.28 -15.53 -2.18
N VAL A 128 6.93 -15.57 -0.90
CA VAL A 128 6.01 -14.60 -0.28
C VAL A 128 6.56 -13.18 -0.39
N VAL A 129 7.87 -13.00 -0.19
CA VAL A 129 8.49 -11.68 -0.27
C VAL A 129 8.61 -11.18 -1.72
N LEU A 130 9.20 -11.95 -2.62
CA LEU A 130 9.53 -11.48 -3.96
C LEU A 130 8.35 -11.54 -4.92
N VAL A 131 7.55 -12.61 -4.84
CA VAL A 131 6.42 -12.82 -5.75
C VAL A 131 5.18 -12.16 -5.19
N ASP A 132 4.74 -12.56 -4.00
CA ASP A 132 3.42 -12.14 -3.49
C ASP A 132 3.41 -10.69 -3.00
N CYS A 133 4.50 -10.20 -2.40
CA CYS A 133 4.57 -8.79 -1.99
C CYS A 133 5.12 -7.88 -3.09
N VAL A 134 6.29 -8.18 -3.67
CA VAL A 134 6.94 -7.27 -4.63
C VAL A 134 6.29 -7.37 -6.01
N LEU A 135 6.31 -8.54 -6.67
CA LEU A 135 5.83 -8.65 -8.06
C LEU A 135 4.34 -8.35 -8.18
N VAL A 136 3.50 -9.00 -7.38
CA VAL A 136 2.05 -8.78 -7.37
C VAL A 136 1.73 -7.34 -6.96
N GLY A 137 2.47 -6.77 -6.01
CA GLY A 137 2.29 -5.37 -5.61
C GLY A 137 2.60 -4.37 -6.72
N LEU A 138 3.66 -4.57 -7.48
CA LEU A 138 3.99 -3.74 -8.65
C LEU A 138 2.91 -3.84 -9.73
N LEU A 139 2.41 -5.06 -9.99
CA LEU A 139 1.35 -5.31 -10.96
C LEU A 139 0.05 -4.57 -10.55
N ILE A 140 -0.44 -4.82 -9.33
CA ILE A 140 -1.69 -4.24 -8.82
C ILE A 140 -1.59 -2.71 -8.81
N SER A 141 -0.47 -2.17 -8.35
CA SER A 141 -0.26 -0.71 -8.31
C SER A 141 -0.29 -0.08 -9.70
N THR A 142 0.25 -0.77 -10.70
CA THR A 142 0.24 -0.30 -12.09
C THR A 142 -1.18 -0.33 -12.68
N ILE A 143 -1.95 -1.39 -12.38
CA ILE A 143 -3.37 -1.48 -12.79
C ILE A 143 -4.18 -0.34 -12.16
N TYR A 144 -4.10 -0.13 -10.85
CA TYR A 144 -4.84 0.93 -10.19
C TYR A 144 -4.37 2.33 -10.60
N TRP A 145 -3.07 2.53 -10.82
CA TRP A 145 -2.53 3.77 -11.38
C TRP A 145 -3.12 4.06 -12.76
N TYR A 146 -3.18 3.07 -13.64
CA TYR A 146 -3.79 3.20 -14.96
C TYR A 146 -5.29 3.51 -14.85
N ILE A 147 -6.04 2.75 -14.05
CA ILE A 147 -7.49 2.97 -13.86
C ILE A 147 -7.77 4.37 -13.31
N ALA A 148 -7.00 4.81 -12.30
CA ALA A 148 -7.23 6.09 -11.65
C ALA A 148 -7.00 7.27 -12.61
N ASN A 149 -5.89 7.25 -13.34
CA ASN A 149 -5.57 8.31 -14.30
C ASN A 149 -6.47 8.30 -15.53
N ARG A 150 -6.90 7.11 -15.98
CA ARG A 150 -7.75 6.99 -17.17
C ARG A 150 -9.22 7.31 -16.90
N TYR A 151 -9.75 6.92 -15.73
CA TYR A 151 -11.20 6.90 -15.49
C TYR A 151 -11.66 7.70 -14.27
N LEU A 152 -10.79 7.99 -13.30
CA LEU A 152 -11.21 8.59 -12.01
C LEU A 152 -10.86 10.08 -11.88
N ILE A 153 -10.00 10.65 -12.74
CA ILE A 153 -9.68 12.08 -12.68
C ILE A 153 -10.93 12.92 -12.97
N ALA A 154 -11.28 13.83 -12.04
CA ALA A 154 -12.47 14.67 -12.15
C ALA A 154 -12.37 15.69 -13.31
N ASN A 155 -11.20 16.29 -13.49
CA ASN A 155 -10.91 17.31 -14.50
C ASN A 155 -9.70 16.89 -15.34
N PRO A 156 -9.88 16.19 -16.46
CA PRO A 156 -8.76 15.71 -17.29
C PRO A 156 -7.84 16.81 -17.83
N LYS A 157 -8.30 18.08 -17.83
CA LYS A 157 -7.53 19.25 -18.27
C LYS A 157 -6.60 19.84 -17.18
N SER A 158 -6.65 19.34 -15.94
CA SER A 158 -5.90 19.92 -14.83
C SER A 158 -4.40 19.61 -14.85
N ASN A 159 -3.93 18.72 -15.74
CA ASN A 159 -2.54 18.20 -15.77
C ASN A 159 -2.08 17.61 -14.42
N ILE A 160 -3.01 17.16 -13.58
CA ILE A 160 -2.72 16.52 -12.29
C ILE A 160 -2.97 15.02 -12.42
N ASP A 161 -1.87 14.25 -12.33
CA ASP A 161 -1.91 12.79 -12.37
C ASP A 161 -1.75 12.19 -10.96
N VAL A 162 -2.28 11.00 -10.77
CA VAL A 162 -2.01 10.17 -9.60
C VAL A 162 -0.58 9.62 -9.68
N GLU A 163 0.20 9.86 -8.64
CA GLU A 163 1.57 9.36 -8.51
C GLU A 163 1.58 7.82 -8.44
N TRP A 164 2.36 7.13 -9.29
CA TRP A 164 2.45 5.66 -9.25
C TRP A 164 2.94 5.15 -7.88
N ALA A 165 3.90 5.84 -7.26
CA ALA A 165 4.43 5.50 -5.95
C ALA A 165 3.35 5.62 -4.85
N TYR A 166 2.38 6.50 -5.01
CA TYR A 166 1.23 6.58 -4.12
C TYR A 166 0.32 5.35 -4.27
N CYS A 167 0.04 4.89 -5.49
CA CYS A 167 -0.72 3.66 -5.71
C CYS A 167 -0.03 2.45 -5.05
N PHE A 168 1.30 2.40 -5.13
CA PHE A 168 2.09 1.38 -4.45
C PHE A 168 2.01 1.48 -2.92
N ASP A 169 2.09 2.67 -2.34
CA ASP A 169 1.90 2.85 -0.89
C ASP A 169 0.50 2.45 -0.42
N VAL A 170 -0.54 2.79 -1.17
CA VAL A 170 -1.93 2.39 -0.86
C VAL A 170 -2.06 0.86 -0.94
N HIS A 171 -1.43 0.22 -1.93
CA HIS A 171 -1.36 -1.24 -2.02
C HIS A 171 -0.67 -1.85 -0.79
N LEU A 172 0.51 -1.36 -0.39
CA LEU A 172 1.22 -1.87 0.79
C LEU A 172 0.42 -1.67 2.08
N ASN A 173 -0.29 -0.55 2.21
CA ASN A 173 -1.21 -0.33 3.31
C ASN A 173 -2.38 -1.34 3.29
N ALA A 174 -2.94 -1.66 2.14
CA ALA A 174 -4.02 -2.65 2.07
C ALA A 174 -3.52 -4.08 2.35
N VAL A 175 -2.30 -4.40 1.90
CA VAL A 175 -1.67 -5.72 2.09
C VAL A 175 -1.38 -6.03 3.55
N LEU A 176 -0.97 -5.05 4.36
CA LEU A 176 -0.58 -5.32 5.75
C LEU A 176 -1.73 -5.95 6.58
N PRO A 177 -2.95 -5.38 6.67
CA PRO A 177 -4.03 -5.99 7.43
C PRO A 177 -4.51 -7.30 6.82
N LEU A 178 -4.56 -7.40 5.48
CA LEU A 178 -4.87 -8.63 4.76
C LEU A 178 -3.95 -9.77 5.24
N LEU A 179 -2.64 -9.53 5.21
CA LEU A 179 -1.66 -10.51 5.66
C LEU A 179 -1.74 -10.77 7.15
N THR A 180 -1.99 -9.77 8.00
CA THR A 180 -2.18 -10.01 9.44
C THR A 180 -3.37 -10.92 9.71
N ILE A 181 -4.50 -10.72 9.04
CA ILE A 181 -5.67 -11.60 9.20
C ILE A 181 -5.34 -13.03 8.74
N LEU A 182 -4.68 -13.18 7.58
CA LEU A 182 -4.39 -14.50 7.00
C LEU A 182 -3.21 -15.23 7.68
N HIS A 183 -2.15 -14.51 8.06
CA HIS A 183 -0.91 -15.10 8.59
C HIS A 183 -0.89 -15.16 10.12
N VAL A 184 -1.68 -14.35 10.82
CA VAL A 184 -1.77 -14.39 12.28
C VAL A 184 -3.14 -14.92 12.71
N GLY A 185 -4.22 -14.35 12.18
CA GLY A 185 -5.58 -14.75 12.56
C GLY A 185 -5.93 -16.19 12.18
N GLN A 186 -5.52 -16.63 11.00
CA GLN A 186 -5.80 -17.97 10.50
C GLN A 186 -4.83 -19.05 11.03
N LEU A 187 -3.68 -18.64 11.57
CA LEU A 187 -2.56 -19.52 11.89
C LEU A 187 -2.89 -20.65 12.89
N PRO A 188 -3.64 -20.41 14.00
CA PRO A 188 -4.00 -21.47 14.94
C PRO A 188 -4.84 -22.59 14.32
N PHE A 189 -5.57 -22.27 13.26
CA PHE A 189 -6.50 -23.17 12.60
C PHE A 189 -5.96 -23.72 11.28
N LEU A 190 -4.73 -23.36 10.89
CA LEU A 190 -4.18 -23.66 9.57
C LEU A 190 -4.13 -25.17 9.29
N ASN A 191 -3.71 -25.97 10.27
CA ASN A 191 -3.69 -27.44 10.14
C ASN A 191 -5.11 -28.03 10.08
N SER A 192 -6.03 -27.56 10.94
CA SER A 192 -7.42 -28.01 10.95
C SER A 192 -8.15 -27.67 9.64
N PHE A 193 -7.95 -26.46 9.12
CA PHE A 193 -8.54 -25.96 7.88
C PHE A 193 -7.95 -26.62 6.63
N ALA A 194 -6.68 -27.03 6.65
CA ALA A 194 -6.02 -27.58 5.48
C ALA A 194 -6.23 -29.10 5.30
N VAL A 195 -6.46 -29.84 6.39
CA VAL A 195 -6.57 -31.31 6.35
C VAL A 195 -8.02 -31.79 6.26
N THR A 196 -8.98 -31.03 6.82
CA THR A 196 -10.35 -31.50 6.96
C THR A 196 -11.29 -30.95 5.88
N THR A 197 -12.09 -31.82 5.25
CA THR A 197 -13.10 -31.44 4.25
C THR A 197 -14.46 -31.04 4.87
N SER A 198 -14.52 -30.85 6.18
CA SER A 198 -15.77 -30.51 6.89
C SER A 198 -16.30 -29.15 6.46
N PHE A 199 -17.63 -29.07 6.34
CA PHE A 199 -18.33 -27.84 6.00
C PHE A 199 -17.96 -26.69 6.94
N LEU A 200 -17.90 -26.94 8.25
CA LEU A 200 -17.59 -25.93 9.25
C LEU A 200 -16.22 -25.26 9.02
N TYR A 201 -15.18 -26.05 8.72
CA TYR A 201 -13.84 -25.52 8.47
C TYR A 201 -13.76 -24.75 7.14
N CYS A 202 -14.47 -25.21 6.12
CA CYS A 202 -14.62 -24.47 4.87
C CYS A 202 -15.34 -23.13 5.10
N PHE A 203 -16.43 -23.13 5.85
CA PHE A 203 -17.19 -21.92 6.18
C PHE A 203 -16.37 -20.90 6.95
N ILE A 204 -15.73 -21.32 8.05
CA ILE A 204 -14.91 -20.42 8.87
C ILE A 204 -13.71 -19.91 8.07
N GLY A 205 -12.98 -20.81 7.39
CA GLY A 205 -11.80 -20.44 6.59
C GLY A 205 -12.14 -19.45 5.47
N ASN A 206 -13.18 -19.72 4.69
CA ASN A 206 -13.61 -18.82 3.63
C ASN A 206 -14.16 -17.49 4.17
N THR A 207 -14.75 -17.48 5.37
CA THR A 207 -15.20 -16.24 6.03
C THR A 207 -14.01 -15.37 6.43
N VAL A 208 -12.94 -15.97 6.96
CA VAL A 208 -11.68 -15.25 7.25
C VAL A 208 -11.09 -14.65 5.97
N TRP A 209 -11.07 -15.42 4.87
CA TRP A 209 -10.63 -14.91 3.56
C TRP A 209 -11.51 -13.76 3.05
N ALA A 210 -12.84 -13.89 3.14
CA ALA A 210 -13.76 -12.85 2.71
C ALA A 210 -13.58 -11.56 3.53
N ILE A 211 -13.38 -11.66 4.85
CA ILE A 211 -13.08 -10.51 5.71
C ILE A 211 -11.73 -9.88 5.30
N ALA A 212 -10.70 -10.69 5.10
CA ALA A 212 -9.36 -10.20 4.78
C ALA A 212 -9.33 -9.47 3.42
N VAL A 213 -9.90 -10.08 2.37
CA VAL A 213 -9.98 -9.49 1.03
C VAL A 213 -10.95 -8.31 1.00
N GLY A 214 -12.06 -8.39 1.72
CA GLY A 214 -12.99 -7.26 1.86
C GLY A 214 -12.32 -6.04 2.51
N TYR A 215 -11.53 -6.26 3.55
CA TYR A 215 -10.77 -5.20 4.20
C TYR A 215 -9.69 -4.62 3.28
N TYR A 216 -8.99 -5.47 2.52
CA TYR A 216 -8.05 -5.04 1.49
C TYR A 216 -8.70 -4.07 0.47
N ILE A 217 -9.87 -4.43 -0.07
CA ILE A 217 -10.63 -3.59 -1.00
C ILE A 217 -11.06 -2.27 -0.34
N TYR A 218 -11.50 -2.33 0.92
CA TYR A 218 -11.88 -1.13 1.68
C TYR A 218 -10.71 -0.17 1.90
N ILE A 219 -9.52 -0.67 2.26
CA ILE A 219 -8.32 0.17 2.43
C ILE A 219 -7.87 0.79 1.11
N LEU A 220 -7.94 0.04 -0.01
CA LEU A 220 -7.70 0.59 -1.34
C LEU A 220 -8.65 1.75 -1.64
N PHE A 221 -9.96 1.53 -1.50
CA PHE A 221 -10.98 2.55 -1.69
C PHE A 221 -10.70 3.80 -0.84
N LEU A 222 -10.37 3.61 0.44
CA LEU A 222 -10.13 4.71 1.36
C LEU A 222 -8.86 5.51 0.99
N GLY A 223 -7.84 4.83 0.45
CA GLY A 223 -6.67 5.49 -0.11
C GLY A 223 -7.01 6.41 -1.26
N PHE A 224 -7.62 5.88 -2.33
CA PHE A 224 -7.98 6.70 -3.48
C PHE A 224 -9.00 7.80 -3.13
N SER A 225 -9.89 7.58 -2.17
CA SER A 225 -10.84 8.59 -1.69
C SER A 225 -10.16 9.77 -0.95
N ALA A 226 -8.90 9.63 -0.53
CA ALA A 226 -8.15 10.71 0.08
C ALA A 226 -7.71 11.78 -0.94
N LEU A 227 -7.70 11.44 -2.23
CA LEU A 227 -7.30 12.33 -3.33
C LEU A 227 -8.49 13.20 -3.76
N PRO A 228 -8.47 14.53 -3.52
CA PRO A 228 -9.63 15.39 -3.77
C PRO A 228 -9.94 15.62 -5.25
N PHE A 229 -9.00 15.30 -6.15
CA PHE A 229 -9.15 15.46 -7.59
C PHE A 229 -9.68 14.21 -8.30
N LEU A 230 -9.96 13.13 -7.55
CA LEU A 230 -10.61 11.94 -8.07
C LEU A 230 -12.13 12.02 -7.84
N ARG A 231 -12.91 11.57 -8.83
CA ARG A 231 -14.36 11.43 -8.81
C ARG A 231 -14.75 9.97 -8.98
N ASN A 232 -15.94 9.59 -8.51
CA ASN A 232 -16.50 8.24 -8.67
C ASN A 232 -15.61 7.12 -8.09
N VAL A 233 -14.82 7.42 -7.05
CA VAL A 233 -13.95 6.46 -6.36
C VAL A 233 -14.71 5.25 -5.81
N HIS A 234 -16.02 5.35 -5.61
CA HIS A 234 -16.90 4.23 -5.22
C HIS A 234 -16.87 3.03 -6.19
N VAL A 235 -16.49 3.23 -7.46
CA VAL A 235 -16.31 2.12 -8.43
C VAL A 235 -15.25 1.12 -7.94
N LEU A 236 -14.29 1.57 -7.13
CA LEU A 236 -13.27 0.71 -6.54
C LEU A 236 -13.83 -0.30 -5.53
N LEU A 237 -15.09 -0.15 -5.09
CA LEU A 237 -15.78 -1.11 -4.23
C LEU A 237 -16.49 -2.21 -5.02
N TYR A 238 -16.64 -2.12 -6.35
CA TYR A 238 -17.30 -3.15 -7.16
C TYR A 238 -16.69 -4.56 -7.03
N PRO A 239 -15.36 -4.74 -6.89
CA PRO A 239 -14.77 -6.03 -6.59
C PRO A 239 -15.32 -6.71 -5.31
N LEU A 240 -15.89 -5.95 -4.36
CA LEU A 240 -16.53 -6.50 -3.17
C LEU A 240 -17.78 -7.33 -3.52
N THR A 241 -18.51 -6.94 -4.56
CA THR A 241 -19.66 -7.71 -5.07
C THR A 241 -19.17 -9.04 -5.66
N GLY A 242 -18.09 -8.99 -6.46
CA GLY A 242 -17.45 -10.21 -6.97
C GLY A 242 -16.96 -11.12 -5.86
N LEU A 243 -16.37 -10.56 -4.80
CA LEU A 243 -15.95 -11.30 -3.61
C LEU A 243 -17.14 -12.00 -2.92
N PHE A 244 -18.26 -11.29 -2.74
CA PHE A 244 -19.45 -11.85 -2.13
C PHE A 244 -20.00 -13.03 -2.94
N LEU A 245 -20.11 -12.88 -4.27
CA LEU A 245 -20.56 -13.97 -5.16
C LEU A 245 -19.60 -15.16 -5.10
N THR A 246 -18.29 -14.91 -5.13
CA THR A 246 -17.26 -15.95 -5.06
C THR A 246 -17.30 -16.69 -3.71
N TYR A 247 -17.56 -15.98 -2.62
CA TYR A 247 -17.72 -16.56 -1.28
C TYR A 247 -18.97 -17.48 -1.20
N ILE A 248 -20.12 -17.04 -1.70
CA ILE A 248 -21.32 -17.90 -1.72
C ILE A 248 -21.08 -19.16 -2.56
N LEU A 249 -20.51 -19.00 -3.75
CA LEU A 249 -20.20 -20.13 -4.63
C LEU A 249 -19.19 -21.10 -4.00
N SER A 250 -18.17 -20.58 -3.32
CA SER A 250 -17.17 -21.43 -2.68
C SER A 250 -17.74 -22.26 -1.53
N ILE A 251 -18.71 -21.73 -0.77
CA ILE A 251 -19.43 -22.49 0.25
C ILE A 251 -20.32 -23.57 -0.39
N MET A 252 -21.05 -23.25 -1.46
CA MET A 252 -21.94 -24.20 -2.14
C MET A 252 -21.18 -25.40 -2.71
N VAL A 253 -20.01 -25.16 -3.31
CA VAL A 253 -19.16 -26.21 -3.91
C VAL A 253 -18.20 -26.82 -2.88
N ARG A 254 -18.21 -26.33 -1.63
CA ARG A 254 -17.26 -26.71 -0.56
C ARG A 254 -15.79 -26.48 -0.94
N TRP A 255 -15.52 -25.46 -1.75
CA TRP A 255 -14.17 -25.06 -2.13
C TRP A 255 -13.52 -24.23 -1.03
N ASN A 256 -12.51 -24.78 -0.35
CA ASN A 256 -11.81 -24.15 0.76
C ASN A 256 -10.54 -23.41 0.27
N PHE A 257 -10.53 -22.08 0.40
CA PHE A 257 -9.40 -21.24 -0.06
C PHE A 257 -8.12 -21.48 0.72
N THR A 258 -8.22 -21.72 2.03
CA THR A 258 -7.06 -22.05 2.88
C THR A 258 -6.41 -23.34 2.42
N GLN A 259 -7.21 -24.38 2.16
CA GLN A 259 -6.70 -25.65 1.65
C GLN A 259 -6.02 -25.45 0.29
N MET A 260 -6.66 -24.73 -0.64
CA MET A 260 -6.09 -24.43 -1.95
C MET A 260 -4.71 -23.75 -1.85
N ILE A 261 -4.57 -22.73 -1.01
CA ILE A 261 -3.32 -21.98 -0.86
C ILE A 261 -2.24 -22.84 -0.20
N VAL A 262 -2.58 -23.63 0.82
CA VAL A 262 -1.61 -24.53 1.46
C VAL A 262 -1.12 -25.59 0.47
N THR A 263 -2.04 -26.22 -0.29
CA THR A 263 -1.67 -27.19 -1.34
C THR A 263 -0.81 -26.54 -2.44
N PHE A 264 -1.10 -25.30 -2.82
CA PHE A 264 -0.27 -24.55 -3.76
C PHE A 264 1.16 -24.37 -3.24
N TYR A 265 1.33 -23.97 -1.97
CA TYR A 265 2.66 -23.82 -1.38
C TYR A 265 3.40 -25.14 -1.21
N GLU A 266 2.73 -26.21 -0.80
CA GLU A 266 3.30 -27.57 -0.73
C GLU A 266 3.85 -28.01 -2.08
N TYR A 267 3.05 -27.86 -3.13
CA TYR A 267 3.45 -28.20 -4.50
C TYR A 267 4.68 -27.40 -4.95
N ARG A 268 4.68 -26.08 -4.73
CA ARG A 268 5.78 -25.19 -5.14
C ARG A 268 7.06 -25.44 -4.39
N VAL A 269 6.96 -25.74 -3.11
CA VAL A 269 8.11 -25.94 -2.25
C VAL A 269 8.69 -27.36 -2.40
N GLY A 270 7.89 -28.29 -2.91
CA GLY A 270 8.26 -29.70 -3.07
C GLY A 270 8.17 -30.48 -1.76
N HIS A 271 7.30 -30.06 -0.85
CA HIS A 271 7.07 -30.72 0.43
C HIS A 271 5.70 -31.41 0.42
N LYS A 272 5.68 -32.70 0.75
CA LYS A 272 4.44 -33.44 1.02
C LYS A 272 4.35 -33.64 2.53
N ARG A 273 3.23 -33.23 3.13
CA ARG A 273 2.92 -33.59 4.52
C ARG A 273 2.84 -35.12 4.60
N ILE A 274 3.48 -35.67 5.63
CA ILE A 274 3.30 -37.08 6.00
C ILE A 274 1.85 -37.18 6.53
N PRO A 275 1.04 -38.14 6.04
CA PRO A 275 -0.37 -38.26 6.39
C PRO A 275 -0.63 -38.38 7.89
#